data_AF-A0A368C7F4-F1
#
_entry.id   AF-A0A368C7F4-F1
#
_cell.length_a   1.000
_cell.length_b   1.000
_cell.length_c   1.000
_cell.angle_alpha   90.00
_cell.angle_beta   90.00
_cell.angle_gamma   90.00
#
_symmetry.space_group_name_H-M   'P 1'
#
loop_
_entity.id
_entity.type
_entity.pdbx_description
1 polymer ?
#
loop_
_entity_poly.entity_id
_entity_poly.type
_entity_poly.pdbx_seq_one_letter_code
_entity_poly.pdbx_strand_id
1 'polypeptide(L)'
;MTLLAIAVGLGVLGAFLAMLYLNAREAELRELLKPKSQPIDVVVAARDLVKGDVLDGSTLSVRRIPSDFVSLQAIRPNQFDAIAGKVLQENLASGKPLLRSFIGAEFPLDFSDTIAEKRRAMTIQVDEINSFSGLLRPGNRIDLMVNRAAGSGKQIVPVLENVEVLSTGRETAYDYEEKVRLLRGGVGVRPEQNFTNVTINITPREGALLAIAQDTGDIIALLRNRKDQSGSGFTQVGNDNIEQNAVQLAQQAEIRAASKSISNTVVASYEDTLSKNIVRGDDGILRTADGVALVNQDLQIAADGSISTQNGIDLAGTGLTLNDRGELVTADGKVVDPDELTLNAEGEIVMADGTVLERKKVLKTADGVVLANQDLVIDADGNIRTKDGIDLSGRGLSINEKGELVTADGQVVDPNKLLVTADGNLITADGVVLAGDKVSTITALTQRADGTIVAADGTEISGARLTDDGKLLLADGTLVNPDDVVIGKDGKVMTKDGQQLAGVSAIKTLGTLSENSDGTITTADGSVISGARLNDKGQLVLDDGTIIDPDDVKVLADGSIVSRQTGAAIEGLIAQPASESTGFRFVDYIVGGAGKDGVALVNQIPVSETKQN
;
A
#
# COMPACT_ATOMS: atom_id res chain seq x y z
N MET A 1 95.76 -64.44 -8.17
CA MET A 1 95.77 -63.60 -6.95
C MET A 1 95.46 -62.14 -7.25
N THR A 2 96.11 -61.50 -8.23
CA THR A 2 95.89 -60.08 -8.59
C THR A 2 94.45 -59.75 -9.01
N LEU A 3 93.85 -60.55 -9.89
CA LEU A 3 92.45 -60.36 -10.34
C LEU A 3 91.42 -60.47 -9.19
N LEU A 4 91.64 -61.39 -8.25
CA LEU A 4 90.76 -61.59 -7.11
C LEU A 4 90.86 -60.42 -6.11
N ALA A 5 92.06 -59.89 -5.87
CA ALA A 5 92.25 -58.71 -5.04
C ALA A 5 91.59 -57.45 -5.64
N ILE A 6 91.67 -57.29 -6.97
CA ILE A 6 91.01 -56.18 -7.68
C ILE A 6 89.48 -56.32 -7.61
N ALA A 7 88.95 -57.53 -7.81
CA ALA A 7 87.51 -57.79 -7.72
C ALA A 7 86.97 -57.49 -6.31
N VAL A 8 87.67 -57.91 -5.25
CA VAL A 8 87.32 -57.59 -3.86
C VAL A 8 87.41 -56.09 -3.60
N GLY A 9 88.47 -55.42 -4.09
CA GLY A 9 88.64 -53.97 -3.95
C GLY A 9 87.51 -53.18 -4.60
N LEU A 10 87.11 -53.54 -5.82
CA LEU A 10 85.97 -52.93 -6.52
C LEU A 10 84.64 -53.23 -5.81
N GLY A 11 84.47 -54.44 -5.26
CA GLY A 11 83.29 -54.79 -4.47
C GLY A 11 83.16 -53.94 -3.20
N VAL A 12 84.25 -53.74 -2.46
CA VAL A 12 84.28 -52.88 -1.26
C VAL A 12 84.03 -51.42 -1.63
N LEU A 13 84.67 -50.93 -2.70
CA LEU A 13 84.45 -49.56 -3.18
C LEU A 13 83.01 -49.34 -3.62
N GLY A 14 82.42 -50.29 -4.35
CA GLY A 14 81.02 -50.25 -4.77
C GLY A 14 80.06 -50.26 -3.58
N ALA A 15 80.30 -51.12 -2.58
CA ALA A 15 79.50 -51.15 -1.36
C ALA A 15 79.62 -49.84 -0.56
N PHE A 16 80.83 -49.28 -0.47
CA PHE A 16 81.07 -47.99 0.21
C PHE A 16 80.35 -46.83 -0.48
N LEU A 17 80.42 -46.76 -1.81
CA LEU A 17 79.72 -45.74 -2.61
C LEU A 17 78.20 -45.89 -2.53
N ALA A 18 77.69 -47.13 -2.56
CA ALA A 18 76.27 -47.42 -2.37
C ALA A 18 75.79 -46.99 -0.99
N MET A 19 76.56 -47.27 0.07
CA MET A 19 76.24 -46.84 1.43
C MET A 19 76.25 -45.32 1.58
N LEU A 20 77.21 -44.63 0.95
CA LEU A 20 77.24 -43.15 0.90
C LEU A 20 76.02 -42.59 0.18
N TYR A 21 75.66 -43.15 -0.98
CA TYR A 21 74.49 -42.72 -1.75
C TYR A 21 73.17 -42.94 -0.99
N LEU A 22 73.01 -44.11 -0.37
CA LEU A 22 71.82 -44.42 0.42
C LEU A 22 71.69 -43.51 1.64
N ASN A 23 72.78 -43.24 2.36
CA ASN A 23 72.76 -42.32 3.49
C ASN A 23 72.43 -40.88 3.07
N ALA A 24 73.01 -40.40 1.97
CA ALA A 24 72.71 -39.08 1.43
C ALA A 24 71.23 -38.98 1.01
N ARG A 25 70.70 -40.03 0.35
CA ARG A 25 69.32 -40.04 -0.11
C ARG A 25 68.31 -40.20 1.04
N GLU A 26 68.65 -40.97 2.06
CA GLU A 26 67.88 -41.03 3.30
C GLU A 26 67.84 -39.68 4.01
N ALA A 27 68.96 -38.94 4.07
CA ALA A 27 68.99 -37.63 4.71
C ALA A 27 68.06 -36.63 4.00
N GLU A 28 68.09 -36.59 2.68
CA GLU A 28 67.21 -35.74 1.86
C GLU A 28 65.73 -36.13 1.99
N LEU A 29 65.41 -37.44 1.94
CA LEU A 29 64.05 -37.93 2.16
C LEU A 29 63.55 -37.62 3.58
N ARG A 30 64.40 -37.76 4.60
CA ARG A 30 64.06 -37.40 5.98
C ARG A 30 63.83 -35.91 6.13
N GLU A 31 64.54 -35.07 5.38
CA GLU A 31 64.35 -33.62 5.39
C GLU A 31 63.03 -33.21 4.72
N LEU A 32 62.64 -33.87 3.62
CA LEU A 32 61.35 -33.68 2.96
C LEU A 32 60.16 -34.14 3.83
N LEU A 33 60.36 -35.11 4.71
CA LEU A 33 59.33 -35.68 5.60
C LEU A 33 59.25 -34.98 6.97
N LYS A 34 60.18 -34.09 7.32
CA LYS A 34 60.06 -33.29 8.55
C LYS A 34 58.87 -32.33 8.40
N PRO A 35 57.84 -32.41 9.26
CA PRO A 35 56.73 -31.48 9.20
C PRO A 35 57.27 -30.05 9.40
N LYS A 36 57.06 -29.20 8.38
CA LYS A 36 57.51 -27.79 8.38
C LYS A 36 56.75 -26.92 9.38
N SER A 37 55.60 -27.39 9.86
CA SER A 37 54.76 -26.70 10.84
C SER A 37 55.13 -27.03 12.27
N GLN A 38 55.11 -26.00 13.11
CA GLN A 38 55.24 -26.20 14.55
C GLN A 38 53.98 -26.90 15.07
N PRO A 39 54.13 -27.95 15.89
CA PRO A 39 53.00 -28.60 16.52
C PRO A 39 52.37 -27.70 17.58
N ILE A 40 51.05 -27.59 17.56
CA ILE A 40 50.27 -26.82 18.53
C ILE A 40 49.34 -27.73 19.33
N ASP A 41 49.10 -27.35 20.57
CA ASP A 41 48.22 -28.07 21.48
C ASP A 41 46.76 -27.61 21.27
N VAL A 42 45.86 -28.57 21.07
CA VAL A 42 44.42 -28.35 20.86
C VAL A 42 43.60 -29.26 21.75
N VAL A 43 42.40 -28.79 22.11
CA VAL A 43 41.43 -29.58 22.88
C VAL A 43 40.69 -30.52 21.93
N VAL A 44 40.64 -31.80 22.28
CA VAL A 44 39.98 -32.88 21.54
C VAL A 44 39.01 -33.64 22.44
N ALA A 45 38.07 -34.37 21.83
CA ALA A 45 37.24 -35.30 22.58
C ALA A 45 38.07 -36.49 23.12
N ALA A 46 37.94 -36.80 24.41
CA ALA A 46 38.64 -37.94 25.04
C ALA A 46 37.98 -39.29 24.70
N ARG A 47 36.69 -39.27 24.36
CA ARG A 47 35.86 -40.39 23.93
C ARG A 47 34.85 -39.91 22.89
N ASP A 48 34.07 -40.81 22.31
CA ASP A 48 32.95 -40.38 21.47
C ASP A 48 31.94 -39.63 22.34
N LEU A 49 31.63 -38.40 21.94
CA LEU A 49 30.67 -37.52 22.60
C LEU A 49 29.46 -37.32 21.68
N VAL A 50 28.28 -37.34 22.26
CA VAL A 50 27.03 -37.04 21.56
C VAL A 50 26.56 -35.63 21.90
N LYS A 51 25.76 -35.05 21.01
CA LYS A 51 25.04 -33.80 21.29
C LYS A 51 24.31 -33.92 22.63
N GLY A 52 24.53 -32.96 23.52
CA GLY A 52 24.01 -33.00 24.89
C GLY A 52 25.06 -33.33 25.95
N ASP A 53 26.22 -33.88 25.57
CA ASP A 53 27.28 -34.19 26.52
C ASP A 53 27.91 -32.92 27.09
N VAL A 54 28.23 -32.97 28.39
CA VAL A 54 28.89 -31.90 29.12
C VAL A 54 30.39 -31.91 28.82
N LEU A 55 30.93 -30.73 28.56
CA LEU A 55 32.33 -30.49 28.26
C LEU A 55 33.08 -30.21 29.57
N ASP A 56 33.93 -31.12 29.99
CA ASP A 56 34.74 -30.99 31.19
C ASP A 56 36.06 -31.79 31.06
N GLY A 57 36.84 -31.86 32.14
CA GLY A 57 38.13 -32.55 32.15
C GLY A 57 38.03 -34.08 32.04
N SER A 58 36.83 -34.64 32.15
CA SER A 58 36.56 -36.07 31.99
C SER A 58 36.17 -36.44 30.56
N THR A 59 35.61 -35.49 29.79
CA THR A 59 35.18 -35.70 28.40
C THR A 59 36.14 -35.15 27.36
N LEU A 60 37.05 -34.26 27.76
CA LEU A 60 38.01 -33.60 26.89
C LEU A 60 39.47 -33.96 27.23
N SER A 61 40.34 -33.85 26.24
CA SER A 61 41.78 -34.08 26.39
C SER A 61 42.56 -33.11 25.50
N VAL A 62 43.87 -33.03 25.69
CA VAL A 62 44.76 -32.19 24.88
C VAL A 62 45.57 -33.07 23.94
N ARG A 63 45.58 -32.71 22.65
CA ARG A 63 46.37 -33.38 21.63
C ARG A 63 47.25 -32.37 20.89
N ARG A 64 48.47 -32.80 20.60
CA ARG A 64 49.43 -32.03 19.82
C ARG A 64 49.32 -32.39 18.33
N ILE A 65 49.02 -31.40 17.49
CA ILE A 65 48.81 -31.56 16.04
C ILE A 65 49.63 -30.49 15.28
N PRO A 66 50.28 -30.80 14.14
CA PRO A 66 50.97 -29.79 13.35
C PRO A 66 50.01 -28.66 12.95
N SER A 67 50.46 -27.40 13.07
CA SER A 67 49.60 -26.22 12.86
C SER A 67 48.84 -26.21 11.54
N ASP A 68 49.42 -26.79 10.49
CA ASP A 68 48.81 -26.81 9.14
C ASP A 68 47.53 -27.66 9.07
N PHE A 69 47.34 -28.60 10.00
CA PHE A 69 46.17 -29.51 10.05
C PHE A 69 45.14 -29.09 11.09
N VAL A 70 45.34 -27.95 11.75
CA VAL A 70 44.45 -27.46 12.80
C VAL A 70 43.61 -26.30 12.27
N SER A 71 42.29 -26.42 12.39
CA SER A 71 41.37 -25.31 12.08
C SER A 71 41.63 -24.13 13.01
N LEU A 72 41.54 -22.91 12.47
CA LEU A 72 41.61 -21.67 13.26
C LEU A 72 40.52 -21.57 14.34
N GLN A 73 39.41 -22.32 14.19
CA GLN A 73 38.31 -22.37 15.15
C GLN A 73 38.51 -23.43 16.26
N ALA A 74 39.62 -24.17 16.26
CA ALA A 74 39.90 -25.16 17.29
C ALA A 74 40.13 -24.50 18.67
N ILE A 75 39.53 -25.08 19.70
CA ILE A 75 39.72 -24.63 21.09
C ILE A 75 41.13 -25.00 21.56
N ARG A 76 41.83 -24.02 22.14
CA ARG A 76 43.17 -24.22 22.74
C ARG A 76 43.07 -24.50 24.24
N PRO A 77 44.07 -25.16 24.86
CA PRO A 77 44.04 -25.48 26.29
C PRO A 77 43.84 -24.27 27.21
N ASN A 78 44.37 -23.10 26.86
CA ASN A 78 44.19 -21.86 27.61
C ASN A 78 42.76 -21.28 27.54
N GLN A 79 41.88 -21.86 26.73
CA GLN A 79 40.48 -21.47 26.58
C GLN A 79 39.53 -22.49 27.22
N PHE A 80 40.08 -23.51 27.88
CA PHE A 80 39.31 -24.59 28.49
C PHE A 80 38.35 -24.07 29.57
N ASP A 81 38.79 -23.16 30.44
CA ASP A 81 37.95 -22.61 31.51
C ASP A 81 36.70 -21.90 30.97
N ALA A 82 36.82 -21.27 29.80
CA ALA A 82 35.72 -20.59 29.13
C ALA A 82 34.72 -21.55 28.49
N ILE A 83 35.01 -22.85 28.39
CA ILE A 83 34.12 -23.87 27.81
C ILE A 83 33.69 -24.96 28.80
N ALA A 84 34.32 -25.02 29.97
CA ALA A 84 34.01 -26.00 31.01
C ALA A 84 32.54 -25.88 31.46
N GLY A 85 31.87 -27.02 31.63
CA GLY A 85 30.46 -27.12 32.01
C GLY A 85 29.46 -26.85 30.88
N LYS A 86 29.91 -26.56 29.66
CA LYS A 86 29.01 -26.32 28.52
C LYS A 86 28.55 -27.61 27.88
N VAL A 87 27.50 -27.50 27.08
CA VAL A 87 26.90 -28.64 26.38
C VAL A 87 27.28 -28.62 24.91
N LEU A 88 27.77 -29.77 24.45
CA LEU A 88 28.12 -30.03 23.06
C LEU A 88 26.87 -29.99 22.15
N GLN A 89 26.92 -29.26 21.04
CA GLN A 89 25.79 -29.06 20.13
C GLN A 89 25.72 -30.06 18.98
N GLU A 90 26.80 -30.81 18.73
CA GLU A 90 26.93 -31.79 17.65
C GLU A 90 27.74 -33.00 18.11
N ASN A 91 27.55 -34.16 17.50
CA ASN A 91 28.33 -35.35 17.86
C ASN A 91 29.82 -35.15 17.51
N LEU A 92 30.70 -35.47 18.45
CA LEU A 92 32.15 -35.32 18.31
C LEU A 92 32.84 -36.65 18.60
N ALA A 93 33.43 -37.24 17.57
CA ALA A 93 34.17 -38.49 17.69
C ALA A 93 35.48 -38.31 18.48
N SER A 94 35.90 -39.38 19.15
CA SER A 94 37.14 -39.43 19.94
C SER A 94 38.36 -38.96 19.15
N GLY A 95 39.20 -38.14 19.77
CA GLY A 95 40.42 -37.61 19.20
C GLY A 95 40.24 -36.50 18.16
N LYS A 96 39.00 -36.10 17.82
CA LYS A 96 38.73 -34.95 16.95
C LYS A 96 38.86 -33.62 17.71
N PRO A 97 39.43 -32.57 17.09
CA PRO A 97 39.47 -31.22 17.66
C PRO A 97 38.08 -30.66 17.93
N LEU A 98 37.90 -30.10 19.12
CA LEU A 98 36.69 -29.36 19.48
C LEU A 98 36.75 -27.97 18.82
N LEU A 99 35.72 -27.62 18.05
CA LEU A 99 35.59 -26.33 17.38
C LEU A 99 34.65 -25.41 18.15
N ARG A 100 34.87 -24.09 18.03
CA ARG A 100 33.96 -23.07 18.60
C ARG A 100 32.51 -23.25 18.16
N SER A 101 32.28 -23.66 16.91
CA SER A 101 30.94 -23.89 16.36
C SER A 101 30.19 -25.06 16.99
N PHE A 102 30.90 -26.01 17.61
CA PHE A 102 30.28 -27.16 18.29
C PHE A 102 29.81 -26.82 19.71
N ILE A 103 30.14 -25.61 20.16
CA ILE A 103 29.72 -24.99 21.40
C ILE A 103 28.77 -23.86 20.95
N GLY A 104 27.62 -23.67 21.60
CA GLY A 104 26.63 -22.68 21.16
C GLY A 104 27.24 -21.27 20.91
N ALA A 105 26.62 -20.50 20.01
CA ALA A 105 27.12 -19.21 19.55
C ALA A 105 27.45 -18.26 20.71
N GLU A 106 28.73 -17.85 20.78
CA GLU A 106 29.38 -16.91 21.71
C GLU A 106 29.11 -17.16 23.20
N PHE A 107 30.17 -17.42 23.97
CA PHE A 107 30.04 -17.45 25.43
C PHE A 107 30.63 -16.19 26.06
N PRO A 108 29.78 -15.20 26.39
CA PRO A 108 30.09 -14.21 27.40
C PRO A 108 30.41 -14.90 28.74
N LEU A 109 31.38 -14.40 29.51
CA LEU A 109 31.76 -14.98 30.81
C LEU A 109 30.68 -14.67 31.87
N ASP A 110 30.00 -13.53 31.73
CA ASP A 110 28.88 -13.06 32.57
C ASP A 110 27.82 -12.34 31.71
N PHE A 111 26.57 -12.20 32.20
CA PHE A 111 25.51 -11.44 31.54
C PHE A 111 25.94 -10.00 31.23
N SER A 112 26.77 -9.39 32.08
CA SER A 112 27.33 -8.05 31.84
C SER A 112 28.12 -7.94 30.54
N ASP A 113 28.76 -9.03 30.09
CA ASP A 113 29.57 -9.06 28.88
C ASP A 113 28.70 -9.04 27.61
N THR A 114 27.40 -9.33 27.73
CA THR A 114 26.42 -9.20 26.64
C THR A 114 25.96 -7.76 26.43
N ILE A 115 26.19 -6.89 27.41
CA ILE A 115 25.72 -5.50 27.38
C ILE A 115 26.80 -4.64 26.75
N ALA A 116 26.47 -3.98 25.63
CA ALA A 116 27.38 -3.06 24.97
C ALA A 116 27.86 -1.95 25.91
N GLU A 117 29.12 -1.51 25.75
CA GLU A 117 29.66 -0.39 26.52
C GLU A 117 28.74 0.84 26.43
N LYS A 118 28.65 1.58 27.54
CA LYS A 118 27.75 2.75 27.74
C LYS A 118 26.26 2.43 27.76
N ARG A 119 25.85 1.16 27.64
CA ARG A 119 24.48 0.71 27.88
C ARG A 119 24.35 -0.01 29.23
N ARG A 120 23.11 -0.18 29.69
CA ARG A 120 22.75 -0.81 30.96
C ARG A 120 21.56 -1.72 30.75
N ALA A 121 21.54 -2.82 31.49
CA ALA A 121 20.34 -3.62 31.67
C ALA A 121 19.52 -3.04 32.81
N MET A 122 18.23 -2.81 32.57
CA MET A 122 17.27 -2.42 33.60
C MET A 122 16.09 -3.37 33.55
N THR A 123 15.71 -3.92 34.71
CA THR A 123 14.51 -4.74 34.84
C THR A 123 13.35 -3.86 35.25
N ILE A 124 12.26 -3.90 34.49
CA ILE A 124 11.02 -3.18 34.77
C ILE A 124 9.87 -4.14 35.00
N GLN A 125 8.94 -3.74 35.86
CA GLN A 125 7.65 -4.39 35.95
C GLN A 125 6.73 -3.85 34.85
N VAL A 126 6.07 -4.75 34.16
CA VAL A 126 5.08 -4.44 33.11
C VAL A 126 3.76 -5.11 33.49
N ASP A 127 2.65 -4.43 33.23
CA ASP A 127 1.33 -4.95 33.58
C ASP A 127 1.02 -6.22 32.76
N GLU A 128 0.47 -7.23 33.43
CA GLU A 128 0.22 -8.58 32.94
C GLU A 128 -0.78 -8.59 31.78
N ILE A 129 -1.72 -7.63 31.78
CA ILE A 129 -2.73 -7.46 30.74
C ILE A 129 -2.10 -6.98 29.41
N ASN A 130 -0.92 -6.34 29.47
CA ASN A 130 -0.24 -5.74 28.32
C ASN A 130 1.02 -6.52 27.89
N SER A 131 1.31 -7.65 28.55
CA SER A 131 2.52 -8.43 28.30
C SER A 131 2.20 -9.58 27.34
N PHE A 132 2.65 -9.43 26.10
CA PHE A 132 2.48 -10.37 24.98
C PHE A 132 2.55 -11.84 25.43
N SER A 133 1.39 -12.50 25.55
CA SER A 133 1.12 -13.88 26.00
C SER A 133 2.19 -14.93 25.69
N GLY A 134 3.36 -14.86 26.33
CA GLY A 134 4.55 -15.67 26.02
C GLY A 134 5.18 -15.42 24.63
N LEU A 135 4.81 -14.34 23.92
CA LEU A 135 5.32 -14.06 22.57
C LEU A 135 6.59 -13.19 22.56
N LEU A 136 6.82 -12.41 23.62
CA LEU A 136 8.01 -11.57 23.75
C LEU A 136 9.26 -12.44 23.92
N ARG A 137 10.32 -12.17 23.16
CA ARG A 137 11.59 -12.90 23.24
C ARG A 137 12.79 -11.96 23.37
N PRO A 138 13.89 -12.41 23.98
CA PRO A 138 15.18 -11.72 23.89
C PRO A 138 15.53 -11.34 22.43
N GLY A 139 16.05 -10.13 22.24
CA GLY A 139 16.34 -9.52 20.94
C GLY A 139 15.13 -8.87 20.25
N ASN A 140 13.92 -8.97 20.80
CA ASN A 140 12.78 -8.18 20.32
C ASN A 140 12.96 -6.69 20.68
N ARG A 141 12.28 -5.82 19.93
CA ARG A 141 12.24 -4.39 20.19
C ARG A 141 10.85 -4.04 20.72
N ILE A 142 10.79 -3.16 21.72
CA ILE A 142 9.54 -2.69 22.31
C ILE A 142 9.54 -1.17 22.42
N ASP A 143 8.35 -0.58 22.43
CA ASP A 143 8.10 0.80 22.81
C ASP A 143 7.46 0.80 24.22
N LEU A 144 7.82 1.78 25.04
CA LEU A 144 7.38 1.91 26.42
C LEU A 144 6.60 3.21 26.59
N MET A 145 5.40 3.10 27.14
CA MET A 145 4.51 4.22 27.43
C MET A 145 4.16 4.21 28.91
N VAL A 146 3.79 5.37 29.44
CA VAL A 146 3.29 5.51 30.82
C VAL A 146 1.83 5.93 30.81
N ASN A 147 1.02 5.19 31.56
CA ASN A 147 -0.34 5.57 31.90
C ASN A 147 -0.34 6.35 33.20
N ARG A 148 -0.41 7.67 33.11
CA ARG A 148 -0.39 8.56 34.28
C ARG A 148 -1.75 9.18 34.56
N ALA A 149 -1.99 9.51 35.82
CA ALA A 149 -3.11 10.37 36.18
C ALA A 149 -2.86 11.80 35.67
N ALA A 150 -3.86 12.40 35.02
CA ALA A 150 -3.82 13.77 34.55
C ALA A 150 -5.17 14.45 34.83
N GLY A 151 -5.20 15.33 35.83
CA GLY A 151 -6.45 15.97 36.28
C GLY A 151 -7.46 14.94 36.79
N SER A 152 -8.67 14.93 36.21
CA SER A 152 -9.73 13.95 36.50
C SER A 152 -9.67 12.68 35.64
N GLY A 153 -8.67 12.53 34.76
CA GLY A 153 -8.58 11.43 33.79
C GLY A 153 -7.24 10.70 33.80
N LYS A 154 -7.11 9.75 32.86
CA LYS A 154 -5.86 9.05 32.55
C LYS A 154 -5.28 9.56 31.24
N GLN A 155 -3.96 9.53 31.15
CA GLN A 155 -3.22 9.95 29.96
C GLN A 155 -2.07 8.99 29.68
N ILE A 156 -2.00 8.52 28.45
CA ILE A 156 -0.91 7.69 27.94
C ILE A 156 0.11 8.59 27.25
N VAL A 157 1.37 8.50 27.66
CA VAL A 157 2.49 9.28 27.11
C VAL A 157 3.64 8.33 26.71
N PRO A 158 4.20 8.44 25.48
CA PRO A 158 5.39 7.68 25.10
C PRO A 158 6.61 8.08 25.96
N VAL A 159 7.36 7.08 26.44
CA VAL A 159 8.54 7.28 27.30
C VAL A 159 9.81 6.91 26.55
N LEU A 160 9.87 5.69 25.99
CA LEU A 160 11.00 5.19 25.21
C LEU A 160 10.49 4.42 23.99
N GLU A 161 11.26 4.44 22.91
CA GLU A 161 10.93 3.74 21.67
C GLU A 161 12.11 2.89 21.20
N ASN A 162 11.83 1.82 20.48
CA ASN A 162 12.81 0.92 19.87
C ASN A 162 13.83 0.37 20.88
N VAL A 163 13.36 -0.01 22.06
CA VAL A 163 14.19 -0.54 23.14
C VAL A 163 14.34 -2.05 22.98
N GLU A 164 15.58 -2.54 23.08
CA GLU A 164 15.86 -3.97 22.99
C GLU A 164 15.57 -4.71 24.29
N VAL A 165 14.87 -5.85 24.18
CA VAL A 165 14.65 -6.78 25.27
C VAL A 165 15.84 -7.73 25.39
N LEU A 166 16.44 -7.78 26.59
CA LEU A 166 17.53 -8.68 26.92
C LEU A 166 17.02 -10.00 27.52
N SER A 167 16.00 -9.94 28.39
CA SER A 167 15.41 -11.12 29.03
C SER A 167 13.94 -10.87 29.44
N THR A 168 13.15 -11.94 29.55
CA THR A 168 11.73 -11.94 29.95
C THR A 168 11.53 -12.88 31.13
N GLY A 169 10.90 -12.40 32.21
CA GLY A 169 10.54 -13.22 33.37
C GLY A 169 11.57 -13.34 34.49
N ARG A 170 11.28 -14.21 35.46
CA ARG A 170 12.26 -14.67 36.44
C ARG A 170 13.09 -15.76 35.78
N GLU A 171 14.25 -15.40 35.28
CA GLU A 171 15.25 -16.35 34.82
C GLU A 171 15.84 -17.07 36.04
N THR A 172 15.11 -18.05 36.58
CA THR A 172 15.74 -19.11 37.37
C THR A 172 16.37 -20.09 36.39
N ALA A 173 17.60 -20.53 36.68
CA ALA A 173 18.44 -21.43 35.90
C ALA A 173 17.85 -22.84 35.58
N TYR A 174 16.53 -23.01 35.68
CA TYR A 174 15.81 -24.27 35.46
C TYR A 174 15.15 -24.39 34.08
N ASP A 175 15.21 -23.37 33.22
CA ASP A 175 14.48 -23.34 31.94
C ASP A 175 15.22 -24.04 30.75
N TYR A 176 16.30 -24.77 31.04
CA TYR A 176 17.01 -25.56 30.03
C TYR A 176 16.18 -26.79 29.59
N GLU A 177 15.38 -27.39 30.48
CA GLU A 177 14.53 -28.53 30.14
C GLU A 177 13.40 -28.16 29.16
N GLU A 178 12.84 -26.96 29.25
CA GLU A 178 11.74 -26.51 28.40
C GLU A 178 12.22 -26.21 26.97
N LYS A 179 13.40 -25.56 26.84
CA LYS A 179 14.10 -25.41 25.55
C LYS A 179 14.42 -26.76 24.89
N VAL A 180 14.77 -27.79 25.67
CA VAL A 180 15.05 -29.15 25.16
C VAL A 180 13.77 -29.93 24.78
N ARG A 181 12.60 -29.61 25.35
CA ARG A 181 11.29 -30.18 24.93
C ARG A 181 10.80 -29.58 23.61
N LEU A 182 10.95 -28.27 23.42
CA LEU A 182 10.55 -27.57 22.18
C LEU A 182 11.38 -28.02 20.96
N LEU A 183 12.66 -28.37 21.17
CA LEU A 183 13.54 -28.91 20.13
C LEU A 183 13.27 -30.38 19.77
N ARG A 184 12.40 -31.08 20.53
CA ARG A 184 12.04 -32.51 20.33
C ARG A 184 10.60 -32.73 19.83
N GLY A 185 9.95 -31.71 19.27
CA GLY A 185 8.64 -31.86 18.60
C GLY A 185 7.46 -32.20 19.53
N GLY A 186 7.57 -31.91 20.83
CA GLY A 186 6.46 -32.11 21.76
C GLY A 186 5.38 -31.04 21.58
N VAL A 187 4.18 -31.45 21.12
CA VAL A 187 2.97 -30.63 21.18
C VAL A 187 2.52 -30.56 22.64
N GLY A 188 2.79 -29.43 23.27
CA GLY A 188 2.46 -29.17 24.66
C GLY A 188 2.93 -27.79 25.07
N VAL A 189 2.46 -26.76 24.36
CA VAL A 189 2.56 -25.39 24.85
C VAL A 189 1.80 -25.37 26.18
N ARG A 190 2.49 -25.13 27.30
CA ARG A 190 1.82 -24.52 28.46
C ARG A 190 1.80 -23.02 28.15
N PRO A 191 0.67 -22.46 27.70
CA PRO A 191 0.61 -21.08 27.23
C PRO A 191 0.34 -20.13 28.40
N GLU A 192 1.04 -20.27 29.51
CA GLU A 192 0.81 -19.41 30.70
C GLU A 192 2.09 -19.22 31.50
N GLN A 193 3.12 -18.64 30.87
CA GLN A 193 4.17 -17.95 31.61
C GLN A 193 3.94 -16.46 31.39
N ASN A 194 3.00 -15.92 32.16
CA ASN A 194 2.82 -14.49 32.26
C ASN A 194 4.05 -13.92 32.96
N PHE A 195 4.86 -13.17 32.22
CA PHE A 195 6.04 -12.54 32.77
C PHE A 195 5.69 -11.12 33.18
N THR A 196 5.75 -10.83 34.48
CA THR A 196 5.52 -9.49 35.02
C THR A 196 6.74 -8.58 34.91
N ASN A 197 7.90 -9.15 34.54
CA ASN A 197 9.19 -8.44 34.53
C ASN A 197 9.88 -8.61 33.18
N VAL A 198 10.43 -7.51 32.64
CA VAL A 198 11.22 -7.51 31.41
C VAL A 198 12.53 -6.77 31.66
N THR A 199 13.65 -7.36 31.23
CA THR A 199 14.97 -6.73 31.29
C THR A 199 15.31 -6.15 29.93
N ILE A 200 15.65 -4.86 29.88
CA ILE A 200 15.82 -4.09 28.65
C ILE A 200 17.19 -3.41 28.56
N ASN A 201 17.65 -3.16 27.33
CA ASN A 201 18.94 -2.54 27.01
C ASN A 201 18.78 -1.03 26.74
N ILE A 202 19.26 -0.22 27.67
CA ILE A 202 19.02 1.22 27.70
C ILE A 202 20.29 2.02 27.97
N THR A 203 20.27 3.32 27.68
CA THR A 203 21.28 4.27 28.13
C THR A 203 21.00 4.72 29.58
N PRO A 204 21.99 5.25 30.31
CA PRO A 204 21.77 5.78 31.66
C PRO A 204 20.70 6.88 31.73
N ARG A 205 20.60 7.73 30.70
CA ARG A 205 19.59 8.79 30.64
C ARG A 205 18.17 8.24 30.44
N GLU A 206 18.03 7.26 29.55
CA GLU A 206 16.76 6.56 29.34
C GLU A 206 16.31 5.83 30.61
N GLY A 207 17.24 5.27 31.37
CA GLY A 207 16.94 4.63 32.67
C GLY A 207 16.41 5.60 33.71
N ALA A 208 16.98 6.81 33.79
CA ALA A 208 16.47 7.86 34.67
C ALA A 208 15.06 8.31 34.27
N LEU A 209 14.80 8.46 32.96
CA LEU A 209 13.47 8.80 32.45
C LEU A 209 12.44 7.72 32.78
N LEU A 210 12.81 6.46 32.58
CA LEU A 210 11.95 5.32 32.85
C LEU A 210 11.66 5.15 34.35
N ALA A 211 12.63 5.42 35.22
CA ALA A 211 12.42 5.42 36.66
C ALA A 211 11.38 6.47 37.10
N ILE A 212 11.42 7.67 36.52
CA ILE A 212 10.41 8.71 36.77
C ILE A 212 9.05 8.26 36.23
N ALA A 213 9.01 7.67 35.05
CA ALA A 213 7.77 7.15 34.47
C ALA A 213 7.13 6.07 35.36
N GLN A 214 7.92 5.15 35.93
CA GLN A 214 7.45 4.12 36.86
C GLN A 214 6.86 4.69 38.15
N ASP A 215 7.41 5.79 38.67
CA ASP A 215 6.85 6.48 39.85
C ASP A 215 5.57 7.24 39.52
N THR A 216 5.42 7.67 38.25
CA THR A 216 4.28 8.50 37.80
C THR A 216 3.04 7.66 37.45
N GLY A 217 3.21 6.41 37.05
CA GLY A 217 2.08 5.53 36.70
C GLY A 217 2.48 4.20 36.09
N ASP A 218 1.50 3.48 35.55
CA ASP A 218 1.68 2.13 35.05
C ASP A 218 2.41 2.14 33.70
N ILE A 219 3.44 1.29 33.55
CA ILE A 219 4.16 1.14 32.29
C ILE A 219 3.44 0.17 31.36
N ILE A 220 3.20 0.62 30.13
CA ILE A 220 2.64 -0.16 29.03
C ILE A 220 3.78 -0.44 28.05
N ALA A 221 3.96 -1.71 27.68
CA ALA A 221 4.91 -2.13 26.66
C ALA A 221 4.18 -2.50 25.37
N LEU A 222 4.66 -2.00 24.23
CA LEU A 222 4.18 -2.32 22.88
C LEU A 222 5.27 -3.06 22.10
N LEU A 223 4.94 -4.16 21.42
CA LEU A 223 5.90 -4.94 20.65
C LEU A 223 6.11 -4.27 19.30
N ARG A 224 7.35 -3.86 19.04
CA ARG A 224 7.73 -3.17 17.81
C ARG A 224 8.17 -4.18 16.74
N ASN A 225 7.73 -3.96 15.51
CA ASN A 225 8.24 -4.72 14.38
C ASN A 225 9.73 -4.39 14.16
N ARG A 226 10.56 -5.40 13.91
CA ARG A 226 12.01 -5.24 13.75
C ARG A 226 12.41 -4.29 12.62
N LYS A 227 11.59 -4.13 11.58
CA LYS A 227 11.87 -3.26 10.43
C LYS A 227 11.24 -1.86 10.55
N ASP A 228 10.47 -1.62 11.60
CA ASP A 228 9.73 -0.37 11.76
C ASP A 228 10.63 0.74 12.32
N GLN A 229 10.75 1.82 11.55
CA GLN A 229 11.53 3.01 11.88
C GLN A 229 10.64 4.21 12.28
N SER A 230 9.32 4.05 12.29
CA SER A 230 8.38 5.12 12.66
C SER A 230 8.45 5.44 14.15
N GLY A 231 8.17 6.69 14.52
CA GLY A 231 7.92 7.05 15.92
C GLY A 231 6.46 6.76 16.30
N SER A 232 6.12 6.92 17.57
CA SER A 232 4.74 6.74 18.09
C SER A 232 3.68 7.56 17.35
N GLY A 233 4.03 8.69 16.73
CA GLY A 233 3.10 9.51 15.96
C GLY A 233 2.14 10.35 16.81
N PHE A 234 2.30 10.36 18.13
CA PHE A 234 1.54 11.19 19.07
C PHE A 234 2.39 11.57 20.28
N THR A 235 2.01 12.64 20.97
CA THR A 235 2.69 13.09 22.20
C THR A 235 1.94 12.65 23.46
N GLN A 236 0.61 12.56 23.38
CA GLN A 236 -0.26 12.14 24.47
C GLN A 236 -1.61 11.67 23.93
N VAL A 237 -2.21 10.68 24.60
CA VAL A 237 -3.59 10.22 24.34
C VAL A 237 -4.34 10.19 25.68
N GLY A 238 -5.49 10.84 25.75
CA GLY A 238 -6.34 10.89 26.95
C GLY A 238 -7.78 10.48 26.69
N ASN A 239 -8.64 10.63 27.70
CA ASN A 239 -10.07 10.25 27.62
C ASN A 239 -10.80 10.91 26.45
N ASP A 240 -10.56 12.20 26.18
CA ASP A 240 -11.20 12.93 25.08
C ASP A 240 -10.92 12.28 23.71
N ASN A 241 -9.72 11.73 23.52
CA ASN A 241 -9.35 11.02 22.29
C ASN A 241 -10.09 9.68 22.16
N ILE A 242 -10.38 9.00 23.27
CA ILE A 242 -11.14 7.74 23.29
C ILE A 242 -12.59 8.01 22.89
N GLU A 243 -13.22 9.05 23.43
CA GLU A 243 -14.59 9.43 23.09
C GLU A 243 -14.71 9.79 21.61
N GLN A 244 -13.78 10.61 21.10
CA GLN A 244 -13.72 10.96 19.67
C GLN A 244 -13.54 9.72 18.78
N ASN A 245 -12.63 8.81 19.16
CA ASN A 245 -12.42 7.57 18.42
C ASN A 245 -13.64 6.64 18.48
N ALA A 246 -14.36 6.58 19.61
CA ALA A 246 -15.58 5.79 19.74
C ALA A 246 -16.70 6.31 18.82
N VAL A 247 -16.87 7.63 18.72
CA VAL A 247 -17.80 8.24 17.76
C VAL A 247 -17.41 7.89 16.32
N GLN A 248 -16.12 7.99 15.99
CA GLN A 248 -15.62 7.65 14.65
C GLN A 248 -15.82 6.16 14.32
N LEU A 249 -15.56 5.26 15.28
CA LEU A 249 -15.78 3.83 15.11
C LEU A 249 -17.27 3.48 15.00
N ALA A 250 -18.15 4.17 15.73
CA ALA A 250 -19.59 3.99 15.62
C ALA A 250 -20.09 4.40 14.22
N GLN A 251 -19.65 5.55 13.71
CA GLN A 251 -19.93 5.97 12.34
C GLN A 251 -19.41 4.96 11.31
N GLN A 252 -18.18 4.46 11.48
CA GLN A 252 -17.63 3.41 10.60
C GLN A 252 -18.37 2.07 10.72
N ALA A 253 -18.90 1.72 11.89
CA ALA A 253 -19.67 0.52 12.10
C ALA A 253 -21.08 0.63 11.50
N GLU A 254 -21.71 1.80 11.55
CA GLU A 254 -22.95 2.09 10.80
C GLU A 254 -22.71 1.96 9.30
N ILE A 255 -21.60 2.53 8.79
CA ILE A 255 -21.17 2.37 7.39
C ILE A 255 -20.89 0.89 7.06
N ARG A 256 -20.24 0.12 7.95
CA ARG A 256 -19.95 -1.31 7.75
C ARG A 256 -21.21 -2.20 7.87
N ALA A 257 -22.17 -1.84 8.72
CA ALA A 257 -23.41 -2.57 8.92
C ALA A 257 -24.39 -2.31 7.77
N ALA A 258 -24.46 -1.06 7.29
CA ALA A 258 -24.99 -0.74 5.96
C ALA A 258 -24.28 -1.63 4.94
N SER A 259 -22.94 -1.64 4.90
CA SER A 259 -22.17 -2.46 3.96
C SER A 259 -22.47 -3.98 4.00
N LYS A 260 -22.76 -4.56 5.16
CA LYS A 260 -22.97 -6.02 5.36
C LYS A 260 -24.43 -6.46 5.21
N SER A 261 -25.39 -5.59 5.50
CA SER A 261 -26.82 -5.87 5.24
C SER A 261 -27.16 -5.84 3.75
N ILE A 262 -26.20 -5.46 2.91
CA ILE A 262 -26.43 -5.20 1.50
C ILE A 262 -25.53 -6.06 0.59
N SER A 263 -25.27 -7.31 1.00
CA SER A 263 -24.94 -8.39 0.05
C SER A 263 -26.12 -8.83 -0.83
N ASN A 264 -27.24 -8.08 -0.84
CA ASN A 264 -28.44 -8.40 -1.63
C ASN A 264 -28.72 -7.43 -2.81
N THR A 265 -27.83 -6.47 -3.13
CA THR A 265 -28.05 -5.52 -4.25
C THR A 265 -27.15 -5.78 -5.47
N VAL A 266 -26.09 -6.58 -5.33
CA VAL A 266 -25.27 -7.08 -6.45
C VAL A 266 -25.45 -8.58 -6.53
N VAL A 267 -26.20 -9.06 -7.52
CA VAL A 267 -26.37 -10.50 -7.74
C VAL A 267 -25.18 -10.98 -8.55
N ALA A 268 -24.33 -11.80 -7.92
CA ALA A 268 -23.41 -12.63 -8.66
C ALA A 268 -24.22 -13.61 -9.52
N SER A 269 -24.35 -13.29 -10.80
CA SER A 269 -25.13 -14.07 -11.76
C SER A 269 -24.20 -14.73 -12.76
N TYR A 270 -24.73 -15.70 -13.48
CA TYR A 270 -24.03 -16.37 -14.56
C TYR A 270 -24.49 -15.78 -15.90
N GLU A 271 -23.59 -15.68 -16.87
CA GLU A 271 -23.94 -15.16 -18.20
C GLU A 271 -24.83 -16.17 -18.93
N ASP A 272 -26.14 -15.95 -18.91
CA ASP A 272 -27.09 -16.81 -19.59
C ASP A 272 -27.23 -16.42 -21.08
N THR A 273 -26.46 -17.12 -21.91
CA THR A 273 -26.53 -17.03 -23.38
C THR A 273 -27.65 -17.90 -23.95
N LEU A 274 -28.15 -18.86 -23.18
CA LEU A 274 -29.04 -19.90 -23.68
C LEU A 274 -30.51 -19.44 -23.63
N SER A 275 -30.93 -18.75 -22.57
CA SER A 275 -32.30 -18.24 -22.43
C SER A 275 -32.73 -17.27 -23.52
N LYS A 276 -31.80 -16.51 -24.09
CA LYS A 276 -32.09 -15.59 -25.20
C LYS A 276 -32.43 -16.32 -26.50
N ASN A 277 -32.03 -17.58 -26.63
CA ASN A 277 -32.10 -18.32 -27.88
C ASN A 277 -33.19 -19.41 -27.87
N ILE A 278 -33.83 -19.68 -26.73
CA ILE A 278 -34.87 -20.70 -26.60
C ILE A 278 -36.20 -20.04 -26.22
N VAL A 279 -37.26 -20.38 -26.97
CA VAL A 279 -38.64 -19.92 -26.71
C VAL A 279 -39.57 -21.13 -26.66
N ARG A 280 -40.56 -21.10 -25.77
CA ARG A 280 -41.65 -22.08 -25.75
C ARG A 280 -42.77 -21.63 -26.69
N GLY A 281 -43.05 -22.42 -27.72
CA GLY A 281 -44.17 -22.16 -28.63
C GLY A 281 -45.53 -22.39 -27.97
N ASP A 282 -46.59 -21.91 -28.62
CA ASP A 282 -47.98 -22.06 -28.15
C ASP A 282 -48.44 -23.54 -28.04
N ASP A 283 -47.76 -24.44 -28.75
CA ASP A 283 -47.94 -25.89 -28.71
C ASP A 283 -47.11 -26.58 -27.60
N GLY A 284 -46.40 -25.80 -26.78
CA GLY A 284 -45.59 -26.27 -25.66
C GLY A 284 -44.19 -26.76 -26.04
N ILE A 285 -43.83 -26.76 -27.33
CA ILE A 285 -42.53 -27.22 -27.85
C ILE A 285 -41.49 -26.10 -27.71
N LEU A 286 -40.30 -26.46 -27.21
CA LEU A 286 -39.14 -25.58 -27.15
C LEU A 286 -38.52 -25.44 -28.55
N ARG A 287 -38.29 -24.19 -28.97
CA ARG A 287 -37.72 -23.84 -30.27
C ARG A 287 -36.61 -22.80 -30.15
N THR A 288 -35.72 -22.72 -31.14
CA THR A 288 -34.80 -21.59 -31.29
C THR A 288 -35.56 -20.30 -31.58
N ALA A 289 -34.92 -19.15 -31.43
CA ALA A 289 -35.47 -17.86 -31.87
C ALA A 289 -35.91 -17.86 -33.36
N ASP A 290 -35.24 -18.64 -34.19
CA ASP A 290 -35.56 -18.82 -35.63
C ASP A 290 -36.64 -19.88 -35.90
N GLY A 291 -37.23 -20.48 -34.85
CA GLY A 291 -38.35 -21.42 -34.94
C GLY A 291 -37.95 -22.89 -35.15
N VAL A 292 -36.67 -23.26 -35.04
CA VAL A 292 -36.22 -24.65 -35.13
C VAL A 292 -36.55 -25.37 -33.83
N ALA A 293 -37.23 -26.52 -33.88
CA ALA A 293 -37.53 -27.30 -32.69
C ALA A 293 -36.25 -27.86 -32.06
N LEU A 294 -36.13 -27.73 -30.73
CA LEU A 294 -35.06 -28.34 -29.99
C LEU A 294 -35.15 -29.86 -30.04
N VAL A 295 -34.00 -30.54 -30.05
CA VAL A 295 -33.96 -32.00 -29.97
C VAL A 295 -34.39 -32.47 -28.57
N ASN A 296 -33.89 -31.80 -27.52
CA ASN A 296 -34.28 -32.09 -26.14
C ASN A 296 -35.44 -31.16 -25.71
N GLN A 297 -36.55 -31.78 -25.33
CA GLN A 297 -37.80 -31.10 -24.92
C GLN A 297 -38.04 -31.14 -23.40
N ASP A 298 -37.13 -31.76 -22.65
CA ASP A 298 -37.25 -31.98 -21.21
C ASP A 298 -36.63 -30.84 -20.37
N LEU A 299 -36.07 -29.82 -21.04
CA LEU A 299 -35.59 -28.60 -20.40
C LEU A 299 -36.74 -27.79 -19.77
N GLN A 300 -36.48 -27.27 -18.58
CA GLN A 300 -37.38 -26.42 -17.83
C GLN A 300 -36.96 -24.95 -18.00
N ILE A 301 -37.93 -24.08 -18.29
CA ILE A 301 -37.74 -22.64 -18.36
C ILE A 301 -38.43 -22.02 -17.15
N ALA A 302 -37.67 -21.35 -16.29
CA ALA A 302 -38.21 -20.65 -15.13
C ALA A 302 -38.89 -19.32 -15.52
N ALA A 303 -39.60 -18.72 -14.57
CA ALA A 303 -40.33 -17.46 -14.80
C ALA A 303 -39.42 -16.27 -15.15
N ASP A 304 -38.14 -16.34 -14.77
CA ASP A 304 -37.10 -15.38 -15.11
C ASP A 304 -36.37 -15.68 -16.44
N GLY A 305 -36.81 -16.72 -17.16
CA GLY A 305 -36.24 -17.16 -18.43
C GLY A 305 -35.06 -18.12 -18.31
N SER A 306 -34.54 -18.37 -17.10
CA SER A 306 -33.43 -19.30 -16.91
C SER A 306 -33.79 -20.74 -17.29
N ILE A 307 -32.81 -21.48 -17.80
CA ILE A 307 -33.01 -22.83 -18.35
C ILE A 307 -32.30 -23.86 -17.49
N SER A 308 -33.03 -24.90 -17.11
CA SER A 308 -32.51 -26.00 -16.31
C SER A 308 -32.89 -27.36 -16.89
N THR A 309 -32.16 -28.40 -16.50
CA THR A 309 -32.51 -29.79 -16.85
C THR A 309 -33.69 -30.27 -16.01
N GLN A 310 -34.33 -31.39 -16.40
CA GLN A 310 -35.39 -32.00 -15.61
C GLN A 310 -34.93 -32.37 -14.19
N ASN A 311 -33.63 -32.64 -14.02
CA ASN A 311 -32.99 -32.96 -12.74
C ASN A 311 -32.61 -31.70 -11.93
N GLY A 312 -32.98 -30.51 -12.39
CA GLY A 312 -32.78 -29.25 -11.67
C GLY A 312 -31.37 -28.67 -11.79
N ILE A 313 -30.58 -29.09 -12.78
CA ILE A 313 -29.27 -28.49 -13.04
C ILE A 313 -29.50 -27.19 -13.82
N ASP A 314 -29.12 -26.06 -13.23
CA ASP A 314 -29.14 -24.74 -13.87
C ASP A 314 -28.07 -24.67 -14.96
N LEU A 315 -28.48 -24.37 -16.20
CA LEU A 315 -27.59 -24.27 -17.35
C LEU A 315 -27.07 -22.84 -17.58
N ALA A 316 -27.44 -21.87 -16.75
CA ALA A 316 -26.95 -20.50 -16.85
C ALA A 316 -25.41 -20.44 -16.74
N GLY A 317 -24.77 -19.66 -17.62
CA GLY A 317 -23.31 -19.47 -17.62
C GLY A 317 -22.49 -20.57 -18.26
N THR A 318 -23.09 -21.70 -18.66
CA THR A 318 -22.37 -22.87 -19.19
C THR A 318 -21.78 -22.66 -20.59
N GLY A 319 -22.05 -21.51 -21.22
CA GLY A 319 -21.59 -21.18 -22.56
C GLY A 319 -22.19 -22.06 -23.67
N LEU A 320 -23.24 -22.83 -23.34
CA LEU A 320 -23.94 -23.66 -24.30
C LEU A 320 -24.71 -22.78 -25.29
N THR A 321 -24.70 -23.20 -26.55
CA THR A 321 -25.43 -22.56 -27.66
C THR A 321 -26.22 -23.61 -28.42
N LEU A 322 -27.10 -23.20 -29.34
CA LEU A 322 -27.80 -24.11 -30.24
C LEU A 322 -27.20 -24.10 -31.62
N ASN A 323 -27.08 -25.27 -32.23
CA ASN A 323 -26.76 -25.39 -33.65
C ASN A 323 -28.03 -25.33 -34.53
N ASP A 324 -27.84 -25.31 -35.85
CA ASP A 324 -28.93 -25.26 -36.86
C ASP A 324 -29.90 -26.47 -36.80
N ARG A 325 -29.56 -27.52 -36.04
CA ARG A 325 -30.39 -28.72 -35.86
C ARG A 325 -31.18 -28.69 -34.55
N GLY A 326 -31.06 -27.62 -33.74
CA GLY A 326 -31.72 -27.52 -32.43
C GLY A 326 -31.06 -28.39 -31.35
N GLU A 327 -29.79 -28.76 -31.52
CA GLU A 327 -28.99 -29.47 -30.50
C GLU A 327 -28.18 -28.46 -29.68
N LEU A 328 -28.02 -28.74 -28.38
CA LEU A 328 -27.13 -27.96 -27.52
C LEU A 328 -25.68 -28.32 -27.83
N VAL A 329 -24.84 -27.31 -27.99
CA VAL A 329 -23.41 -27.47 -28.29
C VAL A 329 -22.56 -26.58 -27.39
N THR A 330 -21.36 -27.06 -27.04
CA THR A 330 -20.33 -26.24 -26.40
C THR A 330 -19.77 -25.19 -27.37
N ALA A 331 -18.97 -24.24 -26.88
CA ALA A 331 -18.25 -23.27 -27.72
C ALA A 331 -17.40 -23.93 -28.82
N ASP A 332 -16.88 -25.14 -28.57
CA ASP A 332 -16.10 -25.93 -29.53
C ASP A 332 -16.99 -26.74 -30.52
N GLY A 333 -18.32 -26.58 -30.46
CA GLY A 333 -19.27 -27.22 -31.36
C GLY A 333 -19.62 -28.68 -31.01
N LYS A 334 -19.22 -29.16 -29.83
CA LYS A 334 -19.53 -30.52 -29.37
C LYS A 334 -20.96 -30.60 -28.86
N VAL A 335 -21.73 -31.57 -29.34
CA VAL A 335 -23.12 -31.81 -28.91
C VAL A 335 -23.15 -32.26 -27.44
N VAL A 336 -24.01 -31.63 -26.66
CA VAL A 336 -24.24 -31.89 -25.24
C VAL A 336 -25.66 -32.41 -25.07
N ASP A 337 -25.79 -33.55 -24.41
CA ASP A 337 -27.07 -34.05 -23.93
C ASP A 337 -27.31 -33.54 -22.49
N PRO A 338 -28.31 -32.67 -22.26
CA PRO A 338 -28.62 -32.15 -20.93
C PRO A 338 -28.95 -33.21 -19.89
N ASP A 339 -29.50 -34.35 -20.31
CA ASP A 339 -29.97 -35.37 -19.37
C ASP A 339 -28.81 -36.19 -18.78
N GLU A 340 -27.64 -36.14 -19.41
CA GLU A 340 -26.42 -36.78 -18.93
C GLU A 340 -25.51 -35.85 -18.11
N LEU A 341 -25.92 -34.59 -17.90
CA LEU A 341 -25.16 -33.64 -17.08
C LEU A 341 -25.25 -34.01 -15.59
N THR A 342 -24.12 -33.92 -14.89
CA THR A 342 -24.01 -34.22 -13.45
C THR A 342 -23.25 -33.12 -12.72
N LEU A 343 -23.35 -33.08 -11.39
CA LEU A 343 -22.55 -32.18 -10.54
C LEU A 343 -21.43 -32.95 -9.85
N ASN A 344 -20.20 -32.44 -9.88
CA ASN A 344 -19.08 -32.99 -9.09
C ASN A 344 -19.12 -32.52 -7.62
N ALA A 345 -18.14 -32.95 -6.83
CA ALA A 345 -18.05 -32.62 -5.40
C ALA A 345 -17.84 -31.11 -5.16
N GLU A 346 -17.29 -30.41 -6.14
CA GLU A 346 -17.05 -28.97 -6.17
C GLU A 346 -18.26 -28.17 -6.68
N GLY A 347 -19.34 -28.84 -7.09
CA GLY A 347 -20.56 -28.21 -7.60
C GLY A 347 -20.45 -27.68 -9.02
N GLU A 348 -19.53 -28.23 -9.81
CA GLU A 348 -19.35 -27.93 -11.23
C GLU A 348 -20.16 -28.91 -12.09
N ILE A 349 -20.63 -28.44 -13.25
CA ILE A 349 -21.43 -29.25 -14.18
C ILE A 349 -20.47 -30.04 -15.06
N VAL A 350 -20.65 -31.36 -15.10
CA VAL A 350 -19.78 -32.30 -15.80
C VAL A 350 -20.58 -33.07 -16.84
N MET A 351 -20.03 -33.15 -18.06
CA MET A 351 -20.56 -33.98 -19.15
C MET A 351 -20.28 -35.47 -18.92
N ALA A 352 -21.00 -36.35 -19.63
CA ALA A 352 -20.83 -37.81 -19.54
C ALA A 352 -19.39 -38.30 -19.78
N ASP A 353 -18.58 -37.55 -20.54
CA ASP A 353 -17.19 -37.89 -20.83
C ASP A 353 -16.19 -37.32 -19.82
N GLY A 354 -16.67 -36.69 -18.73
CA GLY A 354 -15.85 -36.13 -17.66
C GLY A 354 -15.39 -34.69 -17.90
N THR A 355 -15.76 -34.07 -19.01
CA THR A 355 -15.42 -32.65 -19.27
C THR A 355 -16.28 -31.73 -18.40
N VAL A 356 -15.66 -30.75 -17.75
CA VAL A 356 -16.35 -29.73 -16.95
C VAL A 356 -16.83 -28.59 -17.86
N LEU A 357 -18.10 -28.20 -17.74
CA LEU A 357 -18.64 -27.01 -18.39
C LEU A 357 -18.29 -25.79 -17.52
N GLU A 358 -17.40 -24.94 -18.02
CA GLU A 358 -17.01 -23.71 -17.34
C GLU A 358 -18.18 -22.73 -17.24
N ARG A 359 -18.42 -22.20 -16.03
CA ARG A 359 -19.43 -21.17 -15.80
C ARG A 359 -18.81 -19.78 -15.79
N LYS A 360 -19.21 -18.91 -16.72
CA LYS A 360 -18.77 -17.51 -16.73
C LYS A 360 -19.59 -16.69 -15.74
N LYS A 361 -18.98 -16.34 -14.61
CA LYS A 361 -19.58 -15.49 -13.56
C LYS A 361 -19.49 -14.02 -13.96
N VAL A 362 -20.61 -13.30 -13.88
CA VAL A 362 -20.69 -11.86 -14.19
C VAL A 362 -21.33 -11.10 -13.04
N LEU A 363 -20.81 -9.90 -12.78
CA LEU A 363 -21.41 -8.97 -11.82
C LEU A 363 -22.44 -8.13 -12.56
N LYS A 364 -23.66 -8.09 -12.04
CA LYS A 364 -24.75 -7.26 -12.57
C LYS A 364 -25.27 -6.28 -11.52
N THR A 365 -25.67 -5.11 -11.97
CA THR A 365 -26.47 -4.16 -11.19
C THR A 365 -27.90 -4.69 -10.98
N ALA A 366 -28.66 -4.11 -10.04
CA ALA A 366 -30.03 -4.54 -9.73
C ALA A 366 -31.02 -4.39 -10.92
N ASP A 367 -30.71 -3.51 -11.87
CA ASP A 367 -31.40 -3.29 -13.14
C ASP A 367 -30.86 -4.16 -14.30
N GLY A 368 -29.88 -5.04 -14.03
CA GLY A 368 -29.45 -6.09 -14.94
C GLY A 368 -28.28 -5.73 -15.88
N VAL A 369 -27.65 -4.57 -15.72
CA VAL A 369 -26.48 -4.15 -16.50
C VAL A 369 -25.24 -4.92 -16.04
N VAL A 370 -24.56 -5.57 -16.99
CA VAL A 370 -23.31 -6.32 -16.74
C VAL A 370 -22.16 -5.33 -16.64
N LEU A 371 -21.37 -5.40 -15.57
CA LEU A 371 -20.18 -4.56 -15.43
C LEU A 371 -19.12 -5.03 -16.43
N ALA A 372 -18.63 -4.11 -17.27
CA ALA A 372 -17.64 -4.40 -18.31
C ALA A 372 -16.24 -4.66 -17.72
N ASN A 373 -15.94 -4.11 -16.54
CA ASN A 373 -14.66 -4.27 -15.88
C ASN A 373 -14.78 -5.09 -14.58
N GLN A 374 -14.02 -6.18 -14.49
CA GLN A 374 -13.98 -7.07 -13.32
C GLN A 374 -13.25 -6.48 -12.12
N ASP A 375 -12.59 -5.32 -12.26
CA ASP A 375 -11.88 -4.59 -11.20
C ASP A 375 -12.78 -3.59 -10.45
N LEU A 376 -14.04 -3.49 -10.86
CA LEU A 376 -15.06 -2.70 -10.19
C LEU A 376 -15.94 -3.61 -9.31
N VAL A 377 -16.21 -3.14 -8.09
CA VAL A 377 -17.07 -3.78 -7.10
C VAL A 377 -18.16 -2.77 -6.76
N ILE A 378 -19.43 -3.13 -6.86
CA ILE A 378 -20.51 -2.27 -6.38
C ILE A 378 -20.76 -2.61 -4.92
N ASP A 379 -20.77 -1.59 -4.08
CA ASP A 379 -21.05 -1.70 -2.67
C ASP A 379 -22.55 -1.83 -2.40
N ALA A 380 -22.79 -1.91 -1.12
CA ALA A 380 -24.06 -1.92 -0.49
C ALA A 380 -25.05 -0.83 -0.92
N ASP A 381 -24.65 0.43 -0.95
CA ASP A 381 -25.56 1.55 -1.23
C ASP A 381 -25.76 1.77 -2.74
N GLY A 382 -25.28 0.83 -3.58
CA GLY A 382 -25.26 0.94 -5.04
C GLY A 382 -24.05 1.73 -5.55
N ASN A 383 -23.07 2.01 -4.69
CA ASN A 383 -21.87 2.75 -5.06
C ASN A 383 -20.83 1.85 -5.72
N ILE A 384 -20.45 2.18 -6.94
CA ILE A 384 -19.29 1.65 -7.65
C ILE A 384 -18.01 1.97 -6.87
N ARG A 385 -17.17 0.95 -6.66
CA ARG A 385 -15.84 1.01 -6.04
C ARG A 385 -14.80 0.26 -6.87
N THR A 386 -13.51 0.54 -6.66
CA THR A 386 -12.41 -0.32 -7.14
C THR A 386 -12.21 -1.51 -6.20
N LYS A 387 -11.52 -2.57 -6.66
CA LYS A 387 -11.07 -3.71 -5.81
C LYS A 387 -10.25 -3.28 -4.58
N ASP A 388 -9.55 -2.16 -4.67
CA ASP A 388 -8.75 -1.58 -3.58
C ASP A 388 -9.62 -0.78 -2.58
N GLY A 389 -10.94 -0.77 -2.76
CA GLY A 389 -11.91 -0.18 -1.83
C GLY A 389 -12.14 1.32 -2.02
N ILE A 390 -11.70 1.89 -3.15
CA ILE A 390 -11.91 3.32 -3.46
C ILE A 390 -13.36 3.54 -3.88
N ASP A 391 -14.09 4.42 -3.19
CA ASP A 391 -15.43 4.83 -3.58
C ASP A 391 -15.41 5.74 -4.82
N LEU A 392 -16.15 5.37 -5.86
CA LEU A 392 -16.26 6.11 -7.12
C LEU A 392 -17.61 6.81 -7.29
N SER A 393 -18.61 6.55 -6.43
CA SER A 393 -19.98 7.02 -6.66
C SER A 393 -20.29 8.37 -6.05
N GLY A 394 -19.62 8.72 -4.94
CA GLY A 394 -19.57 10.09 -4.45
C GLY A 394 -18.74 11.04 -5.32
N ARG A 395 -18.25 10.57 -6.47
CA ARG A 395 -17.20 11.20 -7.27
C ARG A 395 -17.65 11.54 -8.70
N GLY A 396 -18.96 11.58 -8.95
CA GLY A 396 -19.53 11.97 -10.25
C GLY A 396 -19.24 10.97 -11.38
N LEU A 397 -18.85 9.74 -11.03
CA LEU A 397 -18.64 8.64 -11.97
C LEU A 397 -19.85 7.71 -11.94
N SER A 398 -20.28 7.24 -13.10
CA SER A 398 -21.43 6.34 -13.26
C SER A 398 -21.11 5.19 -14.21
N ILE A 399 -21.98 4.18 -14.30
CA ILE A 399 -21.88 3.13 -15.31
C ILE A 399 -22.83 3.47 -16.47
N ASN A 400 -22.32 3.47 -17.70
CA ASN A 400 -23.16 3.65 -18.89
C ASN A 400 -23.92 2.35 -19.27
N GLU A 401 -24.81 2.42 -20.26
CA GLU A 401 -25.60 1.25 -20.73
C GLU A 401 -24.73 0.07 -21.23
N LYS A 402 -23.45 0.31 -21.53
CA LYS A 402 -22.48 -0.70 -21.96
C LYS A 402 -21.69 -1.32 -20.81
N GLY A 403 -21.94 -0.90 -19.57
CA GLY A 403 -21.23 -1.41 -18.40
C GLY A 403 -19.89 -0.73 -18.13
N GLU A 404 -19.56 0.37 -18.81
CA GLU A 404 -18.30 1.10 -18.67
C GLU A 404 -18.41 2.22 -17.63
N LEU A 405 -17.33 2.46 -16.88
CA LEU A 405 -17.24 3.60 -15.98
C LEU A 405 -17.10 4.88 -16.80
N VAL A 406 -17.98 5.84 -16.57
CA VAL A 406 -17.99 7.14 -17.26
C VAL A 406 -18.05 8.30 -16.27
N THR A 407 -17.53 9.45 -16.69
CA THR A 407 -17.70 10.72 -15.99
C THR A 407 -19.10 11.30 -16.19
N ALA A 408 -19.44 12.37 -15.44
CA ALA A 408 -20.70 13.10 -15.62
C ALA A 408 -20.91 13.67 -17.04
N ASP A 409 -19.83 13.97 -17.77
CA ASP A 409 -19.82 14.37 -19.18
C ASP A 409 -19.79 13.18 -20.16
N GLY A 410 -19.85 11.94 -19.66
CA GLY A 410 -19.97 10.72 -20.47
C GLY A 410 -18.65 10.19 -21.05
N GLN A 411 -17.49 10.69 -20.60
CA GLN A 411 -16.20 10.16 -21.02
C GLN A 411 -15.90 8.85 -20.30
N VAL A 412 -15.44 7.84 -21.05
CA VAL A 412 -15.07 6.53 -20.50
C VAL A 412 -13.77 6.63 -19.71
N VAL A 413 -13.80 6.19 -18.47
CA VAL A 413 -12.68 6.20 -17.52
C VAL A 413 -12.20 4.77 -17.30
N ASP A 414 -10.91 4.54 -17.44
CA ASP A 414 -10.28 3.26 -17.10
C ASP A 414 -10.05 3.17 -15.58
N PRO A 415 -10.75 2.28 -14.86
CA PRO A 415 -10.61 2.14 -13.41
C PRO A 415 -9.19 1.82 -12.95
N ASN A 416 -8.39 1.18 -13.80
CA ASN A 416 -7.02 0.76 -13.47
C ASN A 416 -6.00 1.92 -13.58
N LYS A 417 -6.43 3.08 -14.05
CA LYS A 417 -5.59 4.30 -14.19
C LYS A 417 -6.00 5.41 -13.22
N LEU A 418 -6.78 5.06 -12.20
CA LEU A 418 -7.23 5.97 -11.16
C LEU A 418 -6.20 6.06 -10.02
N LEU A 419 -5.92 7.28 -9.59
CA LEU A 419 -5.01 7.58 -8.48
C LEU A 419 -5.75 8.40 -7.42
N VAL A 420 -5.47 8.14 -6.14
CA VAL A 420 -6.01 8.91 -5.01
C VAL A 420 -4.91 9.77 -4.43
N THR A 421 -5.10 11.10 -4.39
CA THR A 421 -4.14 12.03 -3.80
C THR A 421 -4.18 11.98 -2.28
N ALA A 422 -3.14 12.51 -1.62
CA ALA A 422 -3.07 12.56 -0.15
C ALA A 422 -4.25 13.32 0.51
N ASP A 423 -4.87 14.24 -0.23
CA ASP A 423 -6.04 15.01 0.19
C ASP A 423 -7.38 14.30 -0.11
N GLY A 424 -7.33 13.09 -0.67
CA GLY A 424 -8.50 12.25 -0.92
C GLY A 424 -9.18 12.48 -2.28
N ASN A 425 -8.64 13.34 -3.16
CA ASN A 425 -9.17 13.57 -4.51
C ASN A 425 -8.81 12.42 -5.45
N LEU A 426 -9.69 12.15 -6.42
CA LEU A 426 -9.47 11.12 -7.45
C LEU A 426 -8.99 11.79 -8.73
N ILE A 427 -7.84 11.36 -9.24
CA ILE A 427 -7.28 11.84 -10.50
C ILE A 427 -7.05 10.68 -11.46
N THR A 428 -7.16 10.94 -12.76
CA THR A 428 -6.65 10.03 -13.78
C THR A 428 -5.11 10.10 -13.85
N ALA A 429 -4.49 9.09 -14.45
CA ALA A 429 -3.03 9.05 -14.65
C ALA A 429 -2.47 10.23 -15.48
N ASP A 430 -3.30 10.90 -16.28
CA ASP A 430 -3.00 12.11 -17.04
C ASP A 430 -3.28 13.41 -16.24
N GLY A 431 -3.67 13.31 -14.97
CA GLY A 431 -3.80 14.43 -14.05
C GLY A 431 -5.16 15.12 -14.06
N VAL A 432 -6.18 14.53 -14.70
CA VAL A 432 -7.55 15.06 -14.70
C VAL A 432 -8.22 14.68 -13.37
N VAL A 433 -8.62 15.69 -12.60
CA VAL A 433 -9.39 15.48 -11.37
C VAL A 433 -10.80 15.05 -11.73
N LEU A 434 -11.14 13.80 -11.41
CA LEU A 434 -12.46 13.21 -11.64
C LEU A 434 -13.45 13.56 -10.52
N ALA A 435 -12.94 13.77 -9.31
CA ALA A 435 -13.70 14.34 -8.19
C ALA A 435 -12.82 15.14 -7.24
N GLY A 436 -13.25 16.38 -7.00
CA GLY A 436 -12.53 17.43 -6.30
C GLY A 436 -12.66 18.76 -7.05
N ASP A 437 -12.36 19.88 -6.38
CA ASP A 437 -12.39 21.20 -7.00
C ASP A 437 -11.47 21.25 -8.25
N LYS A 438 -11.93 21.88 -9.35
CA LYS A 438 -11.16 22.02 -10.59
C LYS A 438 -9.80 22.66 -10.28
N VAL A 439 -8.74 22.06 -10.82
CA VAL A 439 -7.37 22.57 -10.73
C VAL A 439 -6.86 22.88 -12.13
N SER A 440 -6.47 24.12 -12.37
CA SER A 440 -5.89 24.55 -13.66
C SER A 440 -4.40 24.21 -13.70
N THR A 441 -3.95 23.54 -14.77
CA THR A 441 -2.52 23.36 -15.06
C THR A 441 -1.95 24.61 -15.70
N ILE A 442 -0.78 25.03 -15.23
CA ILE A 442 -0.10 26.21 -15.74
C ILE A 442 0.71 25.82 -16.98
N THR A 443 0.34 26.33 -18.15
CA THR A 443 1.08 26.08 -19.40
C THR A 443 1.57 27.37 -20.05
N ALA A 444 2.68 27.27 -20.80
CA ALA A 444 3.26 28.35 -21.60
C ALA A 444 3.51 29.66 -20.81
N LEU A 445 4.48 29.59 -19.90
CA LEU A 445 4.88 30.71 -19.05
C LEU A 445 5.76 31.72 -19.78
N THR A 446 5.42 33.00 -19.66
CA THR A 446 6.22 34.13 -20.14
C THR A 446 6.47 35.10 -18.99
N GLN A 447 7.71 35.55 -18.82
CA GLN A 447 8.03 36.57 -17.82
C GLN A 447 7.94 37.98 -18.44
N ARG A 448 7.17 38.87 -17.82
CA ARG A 448 7.09 40.30 -18.17
C ARG A 448 8.31 41.06 -17.65
N ALA A 449 8.55 42.25 -18.20
CA ALA A 449 9.67 43.11 -17.84
C ALA A 449 9.64 43.61 -16.39
N ASP A 450 8.48 43.55 -15.73
CA ASP A 450 8.29 43.86 -14.31
C ASP A 450 8.59 42.67 -13.37
N GLY A 451 8.97 41.51 -13.93
CA GLY A 451 9.28 40.30 -13.20
C GLY A 451 8.09 39.36 -12.99
N THR A 452 6.86 39.75 -13.34
CA THR A 452 5.65 38.93 -13.22
C THR A 452 5.64 37.81 -14.24
N ILE A 453 5.29 36.60 -13.82
CA ILE A 453 5.17 35.45 -14.72
C ILE A 453 3.70 35.33 -15.15
N VAL A 454 3.45 35.12 -16.44
CA VAL A 454 2.10 35.02 -17.01
C VAL A 454 1.97 33.71 -17.77
N ALA A 455 0.93 32.94 -17.47
CA ALA A 455 0.56 31.73 -18.19
C ALA A 455 -0.26 32.06 -19.46
N ALA A 456 -0.38 31.10 -20.38
CA ALA A 456 -1.13 31.31 -21.63
C ALA A 456 -2.62 31.60 -21.42
N ASP A 457 -3.20 31.20 -20.30
CA ASP A 457 -4.59 31.47 -19.92
C ASP A 457 -4.78 32.86 -19.25
N GLY A 458 -3.71 33.66 -19.17
CA GLY A 458 -3.71 34.99 -18.56
C GLY A 458 -3.50 35.00 -17.05
N THR A 459 -3.23 33.85 -16.43
CA THR A 459 -2.93 33.77 -14.99
C THR A 459 -1.57 34.38 -14.66
N GLU A 460 -1.52 35.33 -13.73
CA GLU A 460 -0.30 35.95 -13.24
C GLU A 460 0.20 35.23 -11.98
N ILE A 461 1.46 34.79 -12.00
CA ILE A 461 2.14 34.12 -10.90
C ILE A 461 3.13 35.10 -10.29
N SER A 462 2.97 35.33 -8.99
CA SER A 462 3.85 36.17 -8.17
C SER A 462 4.59 35.30 -7.14
N GLY A 463 5.82 35.71 -6.78
CA GLY A 463 6.64 35.00 -5.78
C GLY A 463 7.60 33.94 -6.36
N ALA A 464 7.67 33.80 -7.69
CA ALA A 464 8.62 32.94 -8.38
C ALA A 464 9.28 33.68 -9.57
N ARG A 465 10.46 33.23 -10.00
CA ARG A 465 11.13 33.69 -11.23
C ARG A 465 11.30 32.56 -12.22
N LEU A 466 11.23 32.84 -13.53
CA LEU A 466 11.46 31.83 -14.57
C LEU A 466 12.96 31.73 -14.84
N THR A 467 13.51 30.52 -14.86
CA THR A 467 14.91 30.28 -15.24
C THR A 467 15.06 30.19 -16.76
N ASP A 468 16.29 30.28 -17.26
CA ASP A 468 16.61 30.14 -18.69
C ASP A 468 16.13 28.79 -19.27
N ASP A 469 16.08 27.73 -18.44
CA ASP A 469 15.56 26.40 -18.80
C ASP A 469 14.03 26.28 -18.72
N GLY A 470 13.31 27.39 -18.50
CA GLY A 470 11.85 27.43 -18.42
C GLY A 470 11.25 26.90 -17.11
N LYS A 471 12.04 26.72 -16.04
CA LYS A 471 11.56 26.27 -14.72
C LYS A 471 11.20 27.43 -13.79
N LEU A 472 10.29 27.20 -12.86
CA LEU A 472 9.99 28.14 -11.78
C LEU A 472 11.03 28.01 -10.66
N LEU A 473 11.66 29.11 -10.29
CA LEU A 473 12.56 29.22 -9.16
C LEU A 473 11.91 30.05 -8.05
N LEU A 474 11.62 29.40 -6.93
CA LEU A 474 10.96 29.99 -5.78
C LEU A 474 11.92 30.84 -4.93
N ALA A 475 11.36 31.63 -4.03
CA ALA A 475 12.12 32.48 -3.10
C ALA A 475 13.04 31.68 -2.14
N ASP A 476 12.69 30.42 -1.84
CA ASP A 476 13.48 29.50 -1.01
C ASP A 476 14.61 28.79 -1.79
N GLY A 477 14.71 29.01 -3.11
CA GLY A 477 15.69 28.38 -3.98
C GLY A 477 15.21 27.08 -4.65
N THR A 478 13.97 26.65 -4.39
CA THR A 478 13.39 25.44 -4.99
C THR A 478 13.12 25.63 -6.48
N LEU A 479 13.48 24.64 -7.30
CA LEU A 479 13.19 24.58 -8.74
C LEU A 479 11.99 23.67 -8.99
N VAL A 480 10.95 24.19 -9.62
CA VAL A 480 9.72 23.47 -9.94
C VAL A 480 9.46 23.53 -11.44
N ASN A 481 9.09 22.39 -12.02
CA ASN A 481 8.69 22.33 -13.42
C ASN A 481 7.26 22.91 -13.57
N PRO A 482 7.01 23.88 -14.47
CA PRO A 482 5.69 24.50 -14.64
C PRO A 482 4.58 23.49 -14.92
N ASP A 483 4.87 22.44 -15.69
CA ASP A 483 3.91 21.39 -15.99
C ASP A 483 3.43 20.67 -14.74
N ASP A 484 4.24 20.67 -13.67
CA ASP A 484 3.93 20.03 -12.39
C ASP A 484 3.24 20.99 -11.41
N VAL A 485 2.88 22.20 -11.85
CA VAL A 485 2.22 23.22 -11.03
C VAL A 485 0.73 23.24 -11.28
N VAL A 486 0.00 23.26 -10.18
CA VAL A 486 -1.45 23.17 -10.12
C VAL A 486 -1.99 24.28 -9.22
N ILE A 487 -3.05 24.98 -9.65
CA ILE A 487 -3.67 26.08 -8.91
C ILE A 487 -4.99 25.63 -8.29
N GLY A 488 -5.08 25.67 -6.96
CA GLY A 488 -6.31 25.42 -6.23
C GLY A 488 -7.29 26.60 -6.31
N LYS A 489 -8.58 26.33 -6.08
CA LYS A 489 -9.66 27.33 -6.10
C LYS A 489 -9.49 28.51 -5.14
N ASP A 490 -8.66 28.37 -4.11
CA ASP A 490 -8.33 29.40 -3.12
C ASP A 490 -7.14 30.29 -3.55
N GLY A 491 -6.64 30.09 -4.77
CA GLY A 491 -5.48 30.80 -5.31
C GLY A 491 -4.14 30.26 -4.80
N LYS A 492 -4.14 29.17 -4.03
CA LYS A 492 -2.91 28.50 -3.63
C LYS A 492 -2.30 27.74 -4.80
N VAL A 493 -0.99 27.87 -4.91
CA VAL A 493 -0.21 27.16 -5.91
C VAL A 493 0.40 25.93 -5.25
N MET A 494 0.24 24.77 -5.88
CA MET A 494 0.75 23.48 -5.40
C MET A 494 1.47 22.71 -6.52
N THR A 495 2.18 21.64 -6.15
CA THR A 495 2.70 20.65 -7.11
C THR A 495 1.66 19.56 -7.40
N LYS A 496 1.81 18.81 -8.50
CA LYS A 496 0.97 17.64 -8.84
C LYS A 496 0.85 16.61 -7.71
N ASP A 497 1.86 16.54 -6.86
CA ASP A 497 1.90 15.65 -5.70
C ASP A 497 1.19 16.22 -4.45
N GLY A 498 0.57 17.40 -4.58
CA GLY A 498 -0.21 18.06 -3.51
C GLY A 498 0.61 18.95 -2.57
N GLN A 499 1.91 19.16 -2.83
CA GLN A 499 2.73 20.02 -1.97
C GLN A 499 2.47 21.50 -2.26
N GLN A 500 2.00 22.26 -1.26
CA GLN A 500 1.80 23.70 -1.39
C GLN A 500 3.14 24.44 -1.59
N LEU A 501 3.20 25.28 -2.62
CA LEU A 501 4.33 26.15 -2.91
C LEU A 501 4.24 27.44 -2.08
N ALA A 502 4.89 27.44 -0.92
CA ALA A 502 4.86 28.55 0.01
C ALA A 502 5.40 29.85 -0.62
N GLY A 503 4.68 30.96 -0.47
CA GLY A 503 5.09 32.27 -0.98
C GLY A 503 4.79 32.51 -2.47
N VAL A 504 4.20 31.52 -3.17
CA VAL A 504 3.75 31.67 -4.56
C VAL A 504 2.24 31.90 -4.57
N SER A 505 1.78 32.86 -5.35
CA SER A 505 0.35 33.18 -5.51
C SER A 505 0.01 33.36 -6.98
N ALA A 506 -1.12 32.79 -7.39
CA ALA A 506 -1.67 32.94 -8.74
C ALA A 506 -2.91 33.86 -8.69
N ILE A 507 -2.95 34.86 -9.57
CA ILE A 507 -4.05 35.83 -9.66
C ILE A 507 -4.45 35.96 -11.13
N LYS A 508 -5.76 35.93 -11.42
CA LYS A 508 -6.29 36.17 -12.76
C LYS A 508 -6.65 37.65 -12.89
N THR A 509 -6.01 38.36 -13.82
CA THR A 509 -6.34 39.78 -14.13
C THR A 509 -7.60 39.83 -14.99
N LEU A 510 -8.51 40.75 -14.67
CA LEU A 510 -9.65 41.09 -15.53
C LEU A 510 -9.08 41.70 -16.82
N GLY A 511 -9.11 40.95 -17.93
CA GLY A 511 -8.60 41.41 -19.22
C GLY A 511 -9.45 42.54 -19.83
N THR A 512 -9.46 42.64 -21.16
CA THR A 512 -10.32 43.62 -21.87
C THR A 512 -11.78 43.51 -21.47
N LEU A 513 -12.38 44.64 -21.07
CA LEU A 513 -13.77 44.76 -20.67
C LEU A 513 -14.62 45.29 -21.83
N SER A 514 -15.80 44.71 -22.06
CA SER A 514 -16.76 45.17 -23.07
C SER A 514 -18.15 45.30 -22.44
N GLU A 515 -18.79 46.46 -22.59
CA GLU A 515 -20.18 46.65 -22.15
C GLU A 515 -21.15 45.98 -23.13
N ASN A 516 -22.05 45.16 -22.60
CA ASN A 516 -23.14 44.52 -23.32
C ASN A 516 -24.33 45.49 -23.46
N SER A 517 -25.22 45.21 -24.42
CA SER A 517 -26.42 46.02 -24.67
C SER A 517 -27.42 46.05 -23.49
N ASP A 518 -27.31 45.12 -22.54
CA ASP A 518 -28.09 45.07 -21.30
C ASP A 518 -27.47 45.86 -20.14
N GLY A 519 -26.31 46.50 -20.36
CA GLY A 519 -25.58 47.27 -19.35
C GLY A 519 -24.71 46.44 -18.41
N THR A 520 -24.53 45.14 -18.66
CA THR A 520 -23.52 44.31 -17.99
C THR A 520 -22.16 44.41 -18.69
N ILE A 521 -21.08 44.03 -18.01
CA ILE A 521 -19.73 44.08 -18.57
C ILE A 521 -19.20 42.67 -18.75
N THR A 522 -18.85 42.30 -19.97
CA THR A 522 -18.17 41.03 -20.27
C THR A 522 -16.66 41.20 -20.20
N THR A 523 -16.00 40.31 -19.49
CA THR A 523 -14.55 40.20 -19.39
C THR A 523 -13.98 39.38 -20.55
N ALA A 524 -12.66 39.47 -20.79
CA ALA A 524 -11.99 38.69 -21.83
C ALA A 524 -12.16 37.16 -21.70
N ASP A 525 -12.47 36.66 -20.49
CA ASP A 525 -12.73 35.24 -20.22
C ASP A 525 -14.22 34.85 -20.26
N GLY A 526 -15.09 35.75 -20.72
CA GLY A 526 -16.54 35.53 -20.89
C GLY A 526 -17.36 35.67 -19.60
N SER A 527 -16.74 36.04 -18.48
CA SER A 527 -17.45 36.32 -17.23
C SER A 527 -18.26 37.62 -17.36
N VAL A 528 -19.44 37.65 -16.77
CA VAL A 528 -20.34 38.81 -16.79
C VAL A 528 -20.30 39.49 -15.43
N ILE A 529 -19.83 40.74 -15.41
CA ILE A 529 -19.84 41.62 -14.25
C ILE A 529 -21.12 42.44 -14.27
N SER A 530 -21.88 42.36 -13.18
CA SER A 530 -23.10 43.16 -12.97
C SER A 530 -22.85 44.23 -11.90
N GLY A 531 -23.53 45.39 -12.03
CA GLY A 531 -23.47 46.47 -11.04
C GLY A 531 -22.46 47.59 -11.33
N ALA A 532 -21.87 47.64 -12.53
CA ALA A 532 -21.07 48.77 -13.00
C ALA A 532 -21.18 48.96 -14.52
N ARG A 533 -20.90 50.19 -14.98
CA ARG A 533 -20.81 50.59 -16.39
C ARG A 533 -19.40 51.03 -16.75
N LEU A 534 -19.05 51.02 -18.04
CA LEU A 534 -17.77 51.54 -18.50
C LEU A 534 -17.89 53.02 -18.86
N ASN A 535 -16.97 53.86 -18.37
CA ASN A 535 -16.86 55.24 -18.83
C ASN A 535 -16.01 55.34 -20.12
N ASP A 536 -15.95 56.53 -20.73
CA ASP A 536 -15.18 56.81 -21.96
C ASP A 536 -13.66 56.55 -21.82
N LYS A 537 -13.16 56.33 -20.59
CA LYS A 537 -11.77 55.99 -20.28
C LYS A 537 -11.57 54.50 -19.98
N GLY A 538 -12.62 53.68 -20.10
CA GLY A 538 -12.56 52.24 -19.83
C GLY A 538 -12.56 51.86 -18.35
N GLN A 539 -12.98 52.75 -17.45
CA GLN A 539 -13.03 52.49 -16.01
C GLN A 539 -14.43 52.02 -15.56
N LEU A 540 -14.49 51.21 -14.50
CA LEU A 540 -15.74 50.74 -13.91
C LEU A 540 -16.39 51.88 -13.10
N VAL A 541 -17.64 52.22 -13.42
CA VAL A 541 -18.45 53.19 -12.69
C VAL A 541 -19.62 52.46 -12.04
N LEU A 542 -19.62 52.41 -10.71
CA LEU A 542 -20.70 51.83 -9.91
C LEU A 542 -21.96 52.70 -9.93
N ASP A 543 -23.08 52.12 -9.52
CA ASP A 543 -24.37 52.82 -9.41
C ASP A 543 -24.35 54.00 -8.41
N ASP A 544 -23.43 54.00 -7.45
CA ASP A 544 -23.21 55.08 -6.49
C ASP A 544 -22.29 56.21 -7.02
N GLY A 545 -21.77 56.05 -8.25
CA GLY A 545 -20.85 57.00 -8.90
C GLY A 545 -19.37 56.78 -8.59
N THR A 546 -19.01 55.75 -7.82
CA THR A 546 -17.63 55.38 -7.54
C THR A 546 -16.92 54.89 -8.80
N ILE A 547 -15.73 55.44 -9.08
CA ILE A 547 -14.91 55.06 -10.24
C ILE A 547 -13.78 54.14 -9.78
N ILE A 548 -13.68 52.97 -10.41
CA ILE A 548 -12.72 51.93 -10.08
C ILE A 548 -11.87 51.62 -11.29
N ASP A 549 -10.56 51.57 -11.06
CA ASP A 549 -9.60 51.16 -12.07
C ASP A 549 -9.69 49.64 -12.25
N PRO A 550 -10.03 49.13 -13.45
CA PRO A 550 -10.11 47.69 -13.73
C PRO A 550 -8.84 46.92 -13.36
N ASP A 551 -7.68 47.58 -13.42
CA ASP A 551 -6.39 46.97 -13.10
C ASP A 551 -6.22 46.72 -11.58
N ASP A 552 -6.94 47.46 -10.74
CA ASP A 552 -6.98 47.28 -9.28
C ASP A 552 -8.04 46.25 -8.84
N VAL A 553 -8.63 45.49 -9.76
CA VAL A 553 -9.74 44.59 -9.43
C VAL A 553 -9.33 43.12 -9.51
N LYS A 554 -9.74 42.34 -8.51
CA LYS A 554 -9.60 40.87 -8.46
C LYS A 554 -10.96 40.23 -8.22
N VAL A 555 -11.29 39.19 -9.00
CA VAL A 555 -12.49 38.37 -8.79
C VAL A 555 -12.14 37.17 -7.91
N LEU A 556 -12.94 36.92 -6.88
CA LEU A 556 -12.84 35.76 -6.00
C LEU A 556 -13.78 34.62 -6.46
N ALA A 557 -13.54 33.41 -5.95
CA ALA A 557 -14.23 32.19 -6.38
C ALA A 557 -15.74 32.15 -6.10
N ASP A 558 -16.24 32.99 -5.18
CA ASP A 558 -17.66 33.18 -4.89
C ASP A 558 -18.32 34.22 -5.82
N GLY A 559 -17.57 34.74 -6.81
CA GLY A 559 -18.01 35.80 -7.70
C GLY A 559 -17.91 37.20 -7.09
N SER A 560 -17.45 37.33 -5.83
CA SER A 560 -17.22 38.65 -5.22
C SER A 560 -16.00 39.33 -5.83
N ILE A 561 -16.06 40.65 -5.88
CA ILE A 561 -15.01 41.47 -6.48
C ILE A 561 -14.31 42.26 -5.37
N VAL A 562 -12.97 42.23 -5.32
CA VAL A 562 -12.14 42.89 -4.30
C VAL A 562 -11.05 43.77 -4.92
N SER A 563 -10.59 44.79 -4.18
CA SER A 563 -9.45 45.63 -4.60
C SER A 563 -8.12 44.87 -4.44
N ARG A 564 -7.25 44.95 -5.45
CA ARG A 564 -5.92 44.33 -5.50
C ARG A 564 -4.98 44.97 -4.47
N GLN A 565 -5.08 46.28 -4.25
CA GLN A 565 -4.25 47.02 -3.31
C GLN A 565 -4.66 46.83 -1.84
N THR A 566 -5.96 46.74 -1.56
CA THR A 566 -6.47 46.78 -0.17
C THR A 566 -7.08 45.46 0.29
N GLY A 567 -7.44 44.56 -0.62
CA GLY A 567 -8.14 43.31 -0.32
C GLY A 567 -9.60 43.51 0.13
N ALA A 568 -10.09 44.75 0.17
CA ALA A 568 -11.46 45.06 0.57
C ALA A 568 -12.45 44.66 -0.53
N ALA A 569 -13.62 44.15 -0.12
CA ALA A 569 -14.73 43.89 -1.03
C ALA A 569 -15.21 45.20 -1.64
N ILE A 570 -15.39 45.16 -2.96
CA ILE A 570 -15.99 46.24 -3.73
C ILE A 570 -17.50 45.94 -3.76
N GLU A 571 -18.23 46.55 -2.82
CA GLU A 571 -19.67 46.33 -2.71
C GLU A 571 -20.40 46.75 -4.00
N GLY A 572 -21.38 45.95 -4.41
CA GLY A 572 -22.18 46.20 -5.62
C GLY A 572 -21.67 45.51 -6.89
N LEU A 573 -20.47 44.94 -6.88
CA LEU A 573 -19.90 44.21 -8.01
C LEU A 573 -19.93 42.70 -7.80
N ILE A 574 -20.57 41.97 -8.73
CA ILE A 574 -20.59 40.50 -8.74
C ILE A 574 -20.22 40.02 -10.14
N ALA A 575 -19.24 39.13 -10.23
CA ALA A 575 -18.87 38.43 -11.46
C ALA A 575 -19.54 37.05 -11.50
N GLN A 576 -20.29 36.79 -12.55
CA GLN A 576 -20.76 35.44 -12.88
C GLN A 576 -19.82 34.83 -13.92
N PRO A 577 -19.28 33.61 -13.68
CA PRO A 577 -18.42 32.94 -14.65
C PRO A 577 -19.20 32.63 -15.94
N ALA A 578 -18.49 32.55 -17.07
CA ALA A 578 -19.06 32.15 -18.35
C ALA A 578 -19.76 30.78 -18.20
N SER A 579 -21.09 30.77 -18.10
CA SER A 579 -21.84 29.53 -18.14
C SER A 579 -21.76 28.98 -19.57
N GLU A 580 -21.43 27.70 -19.70
CA GLU A 580 -21.68 26.96 -20.93
C GLU A 580 -23.12 27.25 -21.37
N SER A 581 -23.26 27.61 -22.64
CA SER A 581 -24.49 27.92 -23.35
C SER A 581 -25.61 26.93 -22.99
N THR A 582 -26.43 27.29 -22.00
CA THR A 582 -27.81 26.80 -21.92
C THR A 582 -28.57 27.47 -23.05
N GLY A 583 -28.90 26.71 -24.09
CA GLY A 583 -29.65 27.21 -25.23
C GLY A 583 -31.01 27.76 -24.78
N PHE A 584 -31.21 29.07 -24.93
CA PHE A 584 -32.53 29.67 -24.84
C PHE A 584 -33.23 29.54 -26.18
N ARG A 585 -34.50 29.16 -26.18
CA ARG A 585 -35.37 29.38 -27.33
C ARG A 585 -36.30 30.54 -27.03
N PHE A 586 -36.32 31.51 -27.94
CA PHE A 586 -37.28 32.62 -27.89
C PHE A 586 -38.62 32.14 -28.46
N VAL A 587 -39.69 32.44 -27.74
CA VAL A 587 -41.06 32.29 -28.25
C VAL A 587 -41.60 33.69 -28.54
N ASP A 588 -42.04 33.90 -29.77
CA ASP A 588 -42.67 35.14 -30.21
C ASP A 588 -44.04 35.28 -29.55
N TYR A 589 -44.22 36.31 -28.72
CA TYR A 589 -45.48 36.65 -28.08
C TYR A 589 -45.98 38.01 -28.60
N ILE A 590 -47.17 38.03 -29.19
CA ILE A 590 -47.83 39.25 -29.64
C ILE A 590 -48.74 39.75 -28.51
N VAL A 591 -48.32 40.82 -27.83
CA VAL A 591 -49.17 41.47 -26.83
C VAL A 591 -50.27 42.23 -27.58
N GLY A 592 -51.54 41.88 -27.37
CA GLY A 592 -52.66 42.54 -28.03
C GLY A 592 -52.77 44.02 -27.68
N GLY A 593 -52.66 44.90 -28.67
CA GLY A 593 -52.85 46.35 -28.56
C GLY A 593 -52.05 47.12 -29.62
N ALA A 594 -52.66 48.16 -30.22
CA ALA A 594 -51.99 48.99 -31.22
C ALA A 594 -51.04 49.99 -30.54
N GLY A 595 -49.73 49.89 -30.83
CA GLY A 595 -48.74 50.93 -30.50
C GLY A 595 -48.96 52.19 -31.34
N LYS A 596 -48.28 53.30 -30.97
CA LYS A 596 -48.46 54.64 -31.57
C LYS A 596 -48.29 54.70 -33.11
N ASP A 597 -47.68 53.70 -33.72
CA ASP A 597 -47.45 53.60 -35.18
C ASP A 597 -48.32 52.54 -35.90
N GLY A 598 -49.33 51.99 -35.22
CA GLY A 598 -50.34 51.12 -35.85
C GLY A 598 -49.94 49.67 -36.10
N VAL A 599 -48.78 49.21 -35.64
CA VAL A 599 -48.33 47.81 -35.74
C VAL A 599 -48.08 47.24 -34.34
N ALA A 600 -48.56 46.03 -34.07
CA ALA A 600 -48.36 45.34 -32.79
C ALA A 600 -46.91 44.85 -32.65
N LEU A 601 -46.28 45.13 -31.52
CA LEU A 601 -44.92 44.69 -31.20
C LEU A 601 -44.93 43.20 -30.84
N VAL A 602 -44.09 42.43 -31.54
CA VAL A 602 -43.75 41.06 -31.17
C VAL A 602 -42.66 41.13 -30.11
N ASN A 603 -42.94 40.68 -28.90
CA ASN A 603 -41.95 40.57 -27.84
C ASN A 603 -41.48 39.12 -27.74
N GLN A 604 -40.18 38.94 -27.65
CA GLN A 604 -39.55 37.63 -27.47
C GLN A 604 -39.28 37.41 -25.99
N ILE A 605 -39.86 36.34 -25.44
CA ILE A 605 -39.63 35.94 -24.05
C ILE A 605 -38.70 34.72 -24.06
N PRO A 606 -37.59 34.73 -23.30
CA PRO A 606 -36.74 33.56 -23.14
C PRO A 606 -37.44 32.53 -22.23
N VAL A 607 -37.49 31.27 -22.67
CA VAL A 607 -38.05 30.16 -21.88
C VAL A 607 -36.94 29.13 -21.65
N SER A 608 -36.74 28.68 -20.41
CA SER A 608 -35.76 27.64 -20.07
C SER A 608 -36.32 26.24 -20.35
N GLU A 609 -35.57 25.40 -21.07
CA GLU A 609 -35.90 23.98 -21.19
C GLU A 609 -35.48 23.25 -19.91
N THR A 610 -36.45 22.71 -19.17
CA THR A 610 -36.18 21.59 -18.26
C THR A 610 -36.45 20.32 -19.06
N LYS A 611 -35.41 19.57 -19.46
CA LYS A 611 -35.63 18.25 -20.05
C LYS A 611 -36.09 17.29 -18.95
N GLN A 612 -37.40 16.99 -18.94
CA GLN A 612 -37.87 15.69 -18.47
C GLN A 612 -37.62 14.67 -19.58
N ASN A 613 -36.60 13.83 -19.37
CA ASN A 613 -36.65 12.38 -19.50
C ASN A 613 -35.28 11.80 -19.20
#